data_AF-A0A7X3GXL1-F1
#
_entry.id   AF-A0A7X3GXL1-F1
#
_cell.length_a   1.000
_cell.length_b   1.000
_cell.length_c   1.000
_cell.angle_alpha   90.00
_cell.angle_beta   90.00
_cell.angle_gamma   90.00
#
_symmetry.space_group_name_H-M   'P 1'
#
loop_
_entity.id
_entity.type
_entity.pdbx_description
1 polymer ?
#
loop_
_entity_poly.entity_id
_entity_poly.type
_entity_poly.pdbx_seq_one_letter_code
_entity_poly.pdbx_strand_id
1 'polypeptide(L)'
;MTRKKKTRSIADKVTIRTGRRKDYKKWRHDNPDQVTPSRRLVAKKQQQRKLQAVRKQERQQSGQSISIHPAGDSHSSRGKGDND
;
A
#
# COMPACT_ATOMS: atom_id res chain seq x y z
N MET A 1 4.06 3.66 -41.44
CA MET A 1 3.66 2.85 -40.26
C MET A 1 3.98 3.63 -38.98
N THR A 2 3.02 4.36 -38.39
CA THR A 2 3.27 5.25 -37.25
C THR A 2 3.44 4.48 -35.93
N ARG A 3 4.09 5.07 -34.90
CA ARG A 3 4.24 4.48 -33.55
C ARG A 3 2.89 3.99 -32.99
N LYS A 4 1.81 4.72 -33.29
CA LYS A 4 0.41 4.38 -32.95
C LYS A 4 -0.08 3.08 -33.63
N LYS A 5 0.32 2.77 -34.87
CA LYS A 5 0.02 1.48 -35.53
C LYS A 5 0.92 0.34 -35.01
N LYS A 6 2.17 0.62 -34.61
CA LYS A 6 3.12 -0.38 -34.09
C LYS A 6 2.77 -0.88 -32.67
N THR A 7 2.22 -0.03 -31.79
CA THR A 7 1.95 -0.39 -30.38
C THR A 7 0.52 -0.84 -30.08
N ARG A 8 -0.49 -0.39 -30.87
CA ARG A 8 -1.90 -0.79 -30.66
C ARG A 8 -2.15 -2.29 -30.75
N SER A 9 -1.27 -3.01 -31.45
CA SER A 9 -1.47 -4.41 -31.79
C SER A 9 -0.94 -5.40 -30.74
N ILE A 10 -0.03 -5.00 -29.86
CA ILE A 10 0.63 -5.98 -28.98
C ILE A 10 -0.25 -6.36 -27.78
N ALA A 11 -0.88 -5.38 -27.14
CA ALA A 11 -1.69 -5.64 -25.94
C ALA A 11 -2.99 -6.41 -26.21
N ASP A 12 -3.58 -6.22 -27.40
CA ASP A 12 -4.85 -6.85 -27.81
C ASP A 12 -4.67 -8.20 -28.51
N LYS A 13 -3.43 -8.53 -28.92
CA LYS A 13 -3.06 -9.85 -29.48
C LYS A 13 -2.47 -10.81 -28.44
N VAL A 14 -2.35 -10.42 -27.17
CA VAL A 14 -2.01 -11.38 -26.11
C VAL A 14 -3.23 -12.26 -25.85
N THR A 15 -3.37 -13.28 -26.69
CA THR A 15 -4.24 -14.43 -26.45
C THR A 15 -3.63 -15.24 -25.33
N ILE A 16 -4.22 -15.14 -24.15
CA ILE A 16 -4.02 -16.14 -23.11
C ILE A 16 -4.85 -17.38 -23.51
N ARG A 17 -4.55 -18.53 -22.90
CA ARG A 17 -5.21 -19.82 -23.20
C ARG A 17 -6.75 -19.77 -23.10
N THR A 18 -7.30 -18.75 -22.43
CA THR A 18 -8.73 -18.49 -22.22
C THR A 18 -9.31 -17.34 -23.07
N GLY A 19 -8.58 -16.80 -24.05
CA GLY A 19 -9.04 -15.70 -24.93
C GLY A 19 -8.20 -14.42 -24.85
N ARG A 20 -8.79 -13.26 -25.17
CA ARG A 20 -8.07 -11.97 -25.12
C ARG A 20 -7.86 -11.54 -23.66
N ARG A 21 -6.67 -11.03 -23.34
CA ARG A 21 -6.31 -10.55 -21.98
C ARG A 21 -7.32 -9.56 -21.37
N LYS A 22 -7.91 -8.67 -22.18
CA LYS A 22 -8.92 -7.69 -21.74
C LYS A 22 -10.20 -8.37 -21.28
N ASP A 23 -10.66 -9.37 -22.01
CA ASP A 23 -11.90 -10.08 -21.75
C ASP A 23 -11.78 -10.90 -20.45
N TYR A 24 -10.64 -11.56 -20.25
CA TYR A 24 -10.35 -12.23 -18.98
C TYR A 24 -10.19 -11.27 -17.80
N LYS A 25 -9.65 -10.06 -18.02
CA LYS A 25 -9.61 -9.04 -16.97
C LYS A 25 -11.02 -8.61 -16.58
N LYS A 26 -11.88 -8.32 -17.56
CA LYS A 26 -13.29 -7.98 -17.32
C LYS A 26 -14.01 -9.13 -16.59
N TRP A 27 -13.88 -10.36 -17.10
CA TRP A 27 -14.47 -11.54 -16.49
C TRP A 27 -14.04 -11.75 -15.03
N ARG A 28 -12.76 -11.52 -14.69
CA ARG A 28 -12.28 -11.57 -13.30
C ARG A 28 -12.86 -10.49 -12.39
N HIS A 29 -13.21 -9.33 -12.93
CA HIS A 29 -13.89 -8.28 -12.17
C HIS A 29 -15.36 -8.63 -11.98
N ASP A 30 -16.00 -9.21 -13.00
CA ASP A 30 -17.39 -9.65 -12.95
C ASP A 30 -17.59 -10.93 -12.11
N ASN A 31 -16.53 -11.74 -11.93
CA ASN A 31 -16.55 -13.01 -11.18
C ASN A 31 -15.39 -13.07 -10.16
N PRO A 32 -15.44 -12.25 -9.09
CA PRO A 32 -14.33 -12.13 -8.13
C PRO A 32 -14.04 -13.43 -7.36
N ASP A 33 -15.06 -14.25 -7.11
CA ASP A 33 -14.95 -15.45 -6.28
C ASP A 33 -14.36 -16.65 -7.04
N GLN A 34 -14.41 -16.63 -8.37
CA GLN A 34 -13.93 -17.76 -9.18
C GLN A 34 -12.41 -17.73 -9.43
N VAL A 35 -11.75 -16.60 -9.22
CA VAL A 35 -10.30 -16.47 -9.40
C VAL A 35 -9.64 -16.08 -8.09
N THR A 36 -9.44 -17.08 -7.23
CA THR A 36 -8.69 -16.93 -6.00
C THR A 36 -7.26 -17.46 -6.16
N PRO A 37 -6.25 -16.81 -5.53
CA PRO A 37 -4.92 -17.37 -5.45
C PRO A 37 -4.94 -18.67 -4.63
N SER A 38 -4.08 -19.62 -4.97
CA SER A 38 -4.03 -20.91 -4.26
C SER A 38 -3.78 -20.76 -2.75
N ARG A 39 -4.33 -21.68 -1.95
CA ARG A 39 -4.21 -21.70 -0.48
C ARG A 39 -2.77 -21.55 0.01
N ARG A 40 -1.82 -22.20 -0.67
CA ARG A 40 -0.39 -22.10 -0.37
C ARG A 40 0.13 -20.66 -0.45
N LEU A 41 -0.26 -19.92 -1.49
CA LEU A 41 0.19 -18.54 -1.69
C LEU A 41 -0.42 -17.58 -0.68
N VAL A 42 -1.68 -17.82 -0.28
CA VAL A 42 -2.34 -17.07 0.78
C VAL A 42 -1.62 -17.28 2.11
N ALA A 43 -1.37 -18.54 2.50
CA ALA A 43 -0.64 -18.87 3.72
C ALA A 43 0.76 -18.26 3.74
N LYS A 44 1.52 -18.35 2.63
CA LYS A 44 2.83 -17.71 2.49
C LYS A 44 2.76 -16.19 2.74
N LYS A 45 1.78 -15.50 2.15
CA LYS A 45 1.62 -14.05 2.34
C LYS A 45 1.25 -13.68 3.77
N GLN A 46 0.42 -14.49 4.44
CA GLN A 46 0.08 -14.30 5.85
C GLN A 46 1.34 -14.42 6.73
N GLN A 47 2.14 -15.46 6.53
CA GLN A 47 3.41 -15.63 7.24
C GLN A 47 4.36 -14.46 6.98
N GLN A 48 4.48 -14.00 5.74
CA GLN A 48 5.32 -12.86 5.39
C GLN A 48 4.87 -11.57 6.09
N ARG A 49 3.57 -11.28 6.13
CA ARG A 49 3.02 -10.12 6.86
C ARG A 49 3.27 -10.22 8.36
N LYS A 50 3.15 -11.42 8.94
CA LYS A 50 3.46 -11.66 10.36
C LYS A 50 4.93 -11.32 10.66
N LEU A 51 5.86 -11.80 9.85
CA LEU A 51 7.30 -11.48 10.00
C LEU A 51 7.58 -9.98 9.82
N GLN A 52 6.91 -9.33 8.88
CA GLN A 52 7.03 -7.88 8.70
C GLN A 52 6.51 -7.10 9.90
N ALA A 53 5.38 -7.52 10.48
CA ALA A 53 4.83 -6.90 11.68
C ALA A 53 5.80 -7.00 12.87
N VAL A 54 6.40 -8.18 13.08
CA VAL A 54 7.44 -8.38 14.11
C VAL A 54 8.62 -7.43 13.89
N ARG A 55 9.19 -7.39 12.68
CA ARG A 55 10.31 -6.47 12.37
C ARG A 55 9.94 -4.99 12.53
N LYS A 56 8.69 -4.63 12.21
CA LYS A 56 8.20 -3.25 12.39
C LYS A 56 8.11 -2.91 13.87
N GLN A 57 7.62 -3.85 14.69
CA GLN A 57 7.54 -3.69 16.14
C GLN A 57 8.93 -3.59 16.77
N GLU A 58 9.86 -4.47 16.41
CA GLU A 58 11.27 -4.40 16.85
C GLU A 58 11.89 -3.03 16.54
N ARG A 59 11.67 -2.52 15.32
CA ARG A 59 12.14 -1.18 14.93
C ARG A 59 11.51 -0.07 15.78
N GLN A 60 10.24 -0.19 16.13
CA GLN A 60 9.56 0.78 16.99
C GLN A 60 10.13 0.73 18.41
N GLN A 61 10.45 -0.46 18.91
CA GLN A 61 11.03 -0.65 20.24
C GLN A 61 12.50 -0.18 20.31
N SER A 62 13.28 -0.39 19.24
CA SER A 62 14.68 0.06 19.17
C SER A 62 14.84 1.54 18.79
N GLY A 63 13.75 2.20 18.36
CA GLY A 63 13.76 3.59 17.94
C GLY A 63 13.90 4.54 19.12
N GLN A 64 14.50 5.71 18.89
CA GLN A 64 14.51 6.78 19.89
C GLN A 64 13.09 7.29 20.13
N SER A 65 12.69 7.39 21.40
CA SER A 65 11.40 7.94 21.79
C SER A 65 11.42 9.46 21.56
N ILE A 66 10.87 9.90 20.42
CA ILE A 66 10.66 11.32 20.16
C ILE A 66 9.35 11.71 20.84
N SER A 67 9.41 12.69 21.76
CA SER A 67 8.20 13.28 22.34
C SER A 67 7.52 14.14 21.27
N ILE A 68 6.44 13.62 20.70
CA ILE A 68 5.63 14.32 19.69
C ILE A 68 4.79 15.44 20.35
N HIS A 69 4.56 15.33 21.66
CA HIS A 69 3.88 16.34 22.45
C HIS A 69 4.69 16.63 23.71
N PRO A 70 5.50 17.70 23.74
CA PRO A 70 6.06 18.17 24.99
C PRO A 70 4.91 18.54 25.93
N ALA A 71 4.76 17.80 27.03
CA ALA A 71 3.90 18.24 28.13
C ALA A 71 4.44 19.59 28.61
N GLY A 72 3.55 20.57 28.72
CA GLY A 72 3.87 21.99 28.70
C GLY A 72 5.05 22.36 29.61
N ASP A 73 6.13 22.81 28.98
CA ASP A 73 7.15 23.57 29.69
C ASP A 73 6.62 25.00 29.82
N SER A 74 6.15 25.28 31.01
CA SER A 74 5.65 26.55 31.49
C SER A 74 6.75 27.61 31.46
N HIS A 75 6.85 28.37 30.38
CA HIS A 75 7.40 29.73 30.45
C HIS A 75 6.26 30.74 30.58
N SER A 76 5.74 30.77 31.80
CA SER A 76 5.13 31.94 32.43
C SER A 76 6.15 33.09 32.43
N SER A 77 5.97 34.08 31.55
CA SER A 77 6.32 35.49 31.81
C SER A 77 5.94 36.36 30.60
N ARG A 78 4.65 36.69 30.45
CA ARG A 78 4.28 37.99 29.86
C ARG A 78 3.61 38.77 30.98
N GLY A 79 4.45 39.43 31.80
CA GLY A 79 3.99 40.50 32.66
C GLY A 79 3.35 41.56 31.76
N LYS A 80 2.04 41.73 31.90
CA LYS A 80 1.30 42.84 31.31
C LYS A 80 0.80 43.69 32.48
N GLY A 81 1.75 44.38 33.11
CA GLY A 81 1.49 45.63 33.80
C GLY A 81 1.59 46.74 32.75
N ASP A 82 0.52 47.49 32.55
CA ASP A 82 0.40 48.84 33.09
C ASP A 82 -0.86 49.50 32.49
N ASN A 83 -1.65 50.10 33.39
CA ASN A 83 -2.74 51.02 33.10
C ASN A 83 -2.11 52.37 32.70
N ASP A 84 -2.65 52.99 31.65
CA ASP A 84 -2.81 54.44 31.49
C ASP A 84 -3.98 54.71 30.53
#